data_AF-A0A7W0FVS6-F1
#
_entry.id   AF-A0A7W0FVS6-F1
#
_cell.length_a   1.000
_cell.length_b   1.000
_cell.length_c   1.000
_cell.angle_alpha   90.00
_cell.angle_beta   90.00
_cell.angle_gamma   90.00
#
_symmetry.space_group_name_H-M   'P 1'
#
loop_
_entity.id
_entity.type
_entity.pdbx_description
1 polymer ?
#
loop_
_entity_poly.entity_id
_entity_poly.type
_entity_poly.pdbx_seq_one_letter_code
_entity_poly.pdbx_strand_id
1 'polypeptide(L)' 'MQKRTPSPGEILLEEFLIPLGITQKELSIHLNCDYKVVNRIINGKASVTPKIAI' A
#
# COMPACT_ATOMS: atom_id res chain seq x y z
N MET A 1 -15.32 -4.72 -22.24
CA MET A 1 -14.94 -4.85 -20.81
C MET A 1 -13.89 -3.79 -20.51
N GLN A 2 -14.22 -2.78 -19.71
CA GLN A 2 -13.26 -1.71 -19.38
C GLN A 2 -12.15 -2.31 -18.52
N LYS A 3 -10.91 -2.29 -19.01
CA LYS A 3 -9.74 -2.76 -18.27
C LYS A 3 -9.46 -1.74 -17.16
N ARG A 4 -9.99 -1.96 -15.95
CA ARG A 4 -9.68 -1.12 -14.79
C ARG A 4 -8.20 -1.33 -14.48
N THR A 5 -7.39 -0.29 -14.64
CA THR A 5 -5.98 -0.32 -14.26
C THR A 5 -5.92 -0.31 -12.72
N PRO A 6 -5.41 -1.36 -12.07
CA PRO A 6 -5.27 -1.36 -10.62
C PRO A 6 -4.29 -0.27 -10.22
N SER A 7 -4.61 0.44 -9.15
CA SER A 7 -3.72 1.43 -8.55
C SER A 7 -2.50 0.74 -7.93
N PRO A 8 -1.36 1.44 -7.76
CA PRO A 8 -0.20 0.88 -7.09
C PRO A 8 -0.50 0.34 -5.68
N GLY A 9 -1.47 0.93 -4.99
CA GLY A 9 -1.92 0.48 -3.67
C GLY A 9 -2.70 -0.84 -3.70
N GLU A 10 -3.54 -1.03 -4.71
CA GLU A 10 -4.25 -2.30 -4.92
C GLU A 10 -3.26 -3.42 -5.27
N ILE A 11 -2.26 -3.14 -6.10
CA ILE A 11 -1.18 -4.09 -6.43
C ILE A 11 -0.39 -4.45 -5.18
N LEU A 12 0.00 -3.47 -4.37
CA LEU A 12 0.73 -3.71 -3.11
C LEU A 12 -0.06 -4.64 -2.17
N LEU A 13 -1.37 -4.45 -2.08
CA LEU A 13 -2.23 -5.28 -1.23
C LEU A 13 -2.35 -6.72 -1.75
N GLU A 14 -2.75 -6.87 -3.01
CA GLU A 14 -3.10 -8.18 -3.59
C GLU A 14 -1.87 -9.02 -3.95
N GLU A 15 -0.77 -8.40 -4.39
CA GLU A 15 0.41 -9.12 -4.85
C GLU A 15 1.51 -9.27 -3.78
N PHE A 16 1.46 -8.49 -2.69
CA PHE A 16 2.49 -8.53 -1.65
C PHE A 16 1.93 -8.79 -0.25
N LEU A 17 1.07 -7.91 0.28
CA LEU A 17 0.58 -8.03 1.67
C LEU A 17 -0.19 -9.34 1.90
N ILE A 18 -1.14 -9.66 1.01
CA ILE A 18 -1.96 -10.88 1.13
C ILE A 18 -1.11 -12.16 0.99
N PRO A 19 -0.28 -12.33 -0.06
CA PRO A 19 0.55 -13.53 -0.20
C PRO A 19 1.58 -13.72 0.91
N LEU A 20 2.09 -12.62 1.49
CA LEU A 20 3.05 -12.67 2.58
C LEU A 20 2.39 -12.81 3.97
N GLY A 21 1.06 -12.71 4.06
CA GLY A 21 0.34 -12.73 5.33
C GLY A 21 0.64 -11.51 6.21
N ILE A 22 1.04 -10.39 5.62
CA ILE A 22 1.41 -9.16 6.32
C ILE A 22 0.21 -8.22 6.32
N THR A 23 -0.10 -7.64 7.48
CA THR A 23 -1.13 -6.61 7.61
C THR A 23 -0.60 -5.22 7.22
N GLN A 24 -1.51 -4.33 6.81
CA GLN A 24 -1.17 -2.92 6.57
C GLN A 24 -0.55 -2.24 7.81
N LYS A 25 -0.91 -2.70 9.01
CA LYS A 25 -0.35 -2.24 10.28
C LYS A 25 1.10 -2.67 10.45
N GLU A 26 1.41 -3.95 10.21
CA GLU A 26 2.80 -4.42 10.22
C GLU A 26 3.64 -3.69 9.19
N LEU A 27 3.14 -3.51 7.96
CA LEU A 27 3.82 -2.71 6.94
C LEU A 27 4.08 -1.28 7.42
N SER A 28 3.10 -0.65 8.09
CA SER A 28 3.28 0.72 8.62
C SER A 28 4.37 0.80 9.68
N ILE A 29 4.51 -0.23 10.53
CA ILE A 29 5.56 -0.33 11.53
C ILE A 29 6.93 -0.52 10.85
N HIS A 30 7.03 -1.41 9.86
CA HIS A 30 8.25 -1.65 9.11
C HIS A 30 8.74 -0.41 8.35
N LEU A 31 7.81 0.36 7.78
CA LEU A 31 8.09 1.63 7.08
C LEU A 31 8.18 2.84 8.02
N ASN A 32 8.08 2.63 9.34
CA ASN A 32 8.06 3.68 10.36
C ASN A 32 7.14 4.87 9.99
N CYS A 33 5.93 4.56 9.54
CA CYS A 33 4.94 5.55 9.12
C CYS A 33 3.59 5.31 9.80
N ASP A 34 2.72 6.33 9.78
CA ASP A 34 1.37 6.19 10.33
C ASP A 34 0.56 5.20 9.47
N TYR A 35 -0.18 4.30 10.10
CA TYR A 35 -1.13 3.39 9.46
C TYR A 35 -2.03 4.09 8.43
N LYS A 36 -2.44 5.34 8.70
CA LYS A 36 -3.25 6.16 7.78
C LYS A 36 -2.56 6.42 6.45
N VAL A 37 -1.22 6.48 6.42
CA VAL A 37 -0.44 6.65 5.18
C VAL A 37 -0.57 5.40 4.32
N VAL A 38 -0.32 4.21 4.89
CA VAL A 38 -0.45 2.93 4.19
C VAL A 38 -1.89 2.73 3.71
N ASN A 39 -2.88 3.00 4.56
CA ASN A 39 -4.30 2.92 4.20
C ASN A 39 -4.66 3.86 3.03
N ARG A 40 -4.11 5.08 3.01
CA ARG A 40 -4.32 6.01 1.89
C ARG A 40 -3.63 5.56 0.61
N ILE A 41 -2.44 4.95 0.67
CA ILE A 41 -1.76 4.40 -0.50
C ILE A 41 -2.62 3.30 -1.12
N ILE A 42 -3.07 2.35 -0.30
CA ILE A 42 -3.91 1.23 -0.73
C ILE A 42 -5.22 1.70 -1.35
N ASN A 43 -5.85 2.73 -0.80
CA ASN A 43 -7.07 3.33 -1.34
C ASN A 43 -6.84 4.36 -2.46
N GLY A 44 -5.61 4.53 -2.96
CA GLY A 44 -5.27 5.50 -4.02
C GLY A 44 -5.44 6.98 -3.63
N LYS A 45 -5.53 7.27 -2.32
CA LYS A 45 -5.68 8.62 -1.72
C LYS A 45 -4.34 9.23 -1.26
N ALA A 46 -3.22 8.55 -1.50
CA ALA A 46 -1.87 9.08 -1.32
C ALA A 46 -0.98 8.55 -2.44
N SER A 47 -0.12 9.42 -2.97
CA SER A 47 0.96 9.01 -3.87
C SER A 47 2.11 8.46 -3.03
N VAL A 48 2.77 7.42 -3.52
CA VAL A 48 4.03 6.93 -2.94
C VAL A 48 5.08 8.01 -3.17
N THR A 49 5.52 8.67 -2.11
CA THR A 49 6.54 9.73 -2.16
C THR A 49 7.90 9.17 -1.72
N PRO A 50 9.04 9.78 -2.10
CA PRO A 50 10.37 9.28 -1.75
C PRO A 50 10.57 9.06 -0.24
N LYS A 51 9.87 9.83 0.60
CA LYS A 51 9.92 9.71 2.06
C LYS A 51 9.37 8.37 2.59
N ILE A 52 8.58 7.65 1.78
CA ILE A 52 7.99 6.34 2.08
C ILE A 52 8.84 5.21 1.48
N ALA A 53 9.70 5.52 0.50
CA ALA A 53 10.54 4.55 -0.21
C ALA A 53 11.94 4.38 0.41
N ILE A 54 12.17 4.94 1.61
CA ILE A 54 13.45 4.91 2.34
C ILE A 54 13.39 3.83 3.43
#